data_AF-A0A0N4WLN5-F1
#
_entry.id   AF-A0A0N4WLN5-F1
#
_cell.length_a   1.000
_cell.length_b   1.000
_cell.length_c   1.000
_cell.angle_alpha   90.00
_cell.angle_beta   90.00
_cell.angle_gamma   90.00
#
_symmetry.space_group_name_H-M   'P 1'
#
loop_
_entity.id
_entity.type
_entity.pdbx_description
1 polymer ?
#
loop_
_entity_poly.entity_id
_entity_poly.type
_entity_poly.pdbx_seq_one_letter_code
_entity_poly.pdbx_strand_id
1 'polypeptide(L)'
;MSQRVLRRNRIVEEEPGPSQSSEVPSDVAVDANEVPSFGDILQCSEDYSSAHQSLATFMVNKGVLTKKEFYLCFIRNVVSINLKRNPGVVSKIACSVEDLDALVSKLFSKLNPRLSELGLRLTSLADEESGREMVVLVSEDVFPKDISCISGFSADELLLFARYLPQFVDGCGQCESSWALNEATKLPNPMTLIKAQSFLDKLASFGWISEKDDTIRLEPRAIAELEPVLTTSYGCSTCILCQKVVVRKDIAVICDSCDVQIHRHCWKKYAASSETNEISCPGRGSNGCGRMFSKSDVAETFA
;
A
#
# COMPACT_ATOMS: atom_id res chain seq x y z
N MET A 1 49.19 -3.21 9.44
CA MET A 1 48.46 -3.95 10.48
C MET A 1 48.63 -3.22 11.79
N SER A 2 47.61 -2.51 12.26
CA SER A 2 47.67 -1.78 13.54
C SER A 2 46.30 -1.91 14.20
N GLN A 3 46.25 -2.76 15.22
CA GLN A 3 45.09 -2.94 16.10
C GLN A 3 45.02 -1.73 17.05
N ARG A 4 43.85 -1.08 17.12
CA ARG A 4 43.54 -0.14 18.21
C ARG A 4 42.33 -0.67 18.97
N VAL A 5 42.61 -1.19 20.16
CA VAL A 5 41.67 -1.43 21.25
C VAL A 5 41.52 -0.11 22.01
N LEU A 6 40.30 0.38 22.20
CA LEU A 6 40.02 1.50 23.10
C LEU A 6 39.23 1.01 24.32
N ARG A 7 39.81 1.35 25.47
CA ARG A 7 39.52 0.89 26.82
C ARG A 7 38.28 1.57 27.41
N ARG A 8 37.61 0.81 28.28
CA ARG A 8 36.60 1.26 29.26
C ARG A 8 37.17 2.36 30.16
N ASN A 9 36.47 3.48 30.27
CA ASN A 9 36.68 4.46 31.33
C ASN A 9 35.94 4.01 32.59
N ARG A 10 36.67 4.00 33.71
CA ARG A 10 36.23 3.81 35.08
C ARG A 10 35.98 5.20 35.66
N ILE A 11 34.77 5.45 36.18
CA ILE A 11 34.48 6.64 36.99
C ILE A 11 34.07 6.14 38.38
N VAL A 12 34.49 6.93 39.36
CA VAL A 12 34.66 6.69 40.79
C VAL A 12 33.33 6.55 41.52
N GLU A 13 33.30 5.65 42.51
CA GLU A 13 32.22 5.49 43.48
C GLU A 13 32.26 6.66 44.47
N GLU A 14 31.16 7.42 44.56
CA GLU A 14 30.85 8.29 45.70
C GLU A 14 29.71 7.65 46.50
N GLU A 15 29.93 7.42 47.79
CA GLU A 15 28.90 6.95 48.71
C GLU A 15 27.89 8.06 49.04
N PRO A 16 26.58 7.77 49.11
CA PRO A 16 25.61 8.69 49.70
C PRO A 16 25.37 8.41 51.19
N GLY A 17 25.54 9.45 52.01
CA GLY A 17 25.06 9.53 53.40
C GLY A 17 23.53 9.56 53.52
N PRO A 18 22.98 9.55 54.76
CA PRO A 18 21.65 8.99 55.00
C PRO A 18 20.49 9.97 54.76
N SER A 19 19.39 9.37 54.30
CA SER A 19 17.97 9.73 54.50
C SER A 19 17.45 11.04 53.92
N GLN A 20 16.66 10.92 52.86
CA GLN A 20 15.28 11.47 52.82
C GLN A 20 14.38 10.47 52.07
N SER A 21 13.42 9.90 52.78
CA SER A 21 12.30 9.15 52.22
C SER A 21 11.47 10.08 51.35
N SER A 22 11.73 10.05 50.05
CA SER A 22 10.84 10.61 49.03
C SER A 22 9.88 9.52 48.58
N GLU A 23 8.60 9.86 48.63
CA GLU A 23 7.49 9.02 48.23
C GLU A 23 7.69 8.52 46.79
N VAL A 24 7.73 7.19 46.64
CA VAL A 24 7.58 6.54 45.33
C VAL A 24 6.17 6.89 44.83
N PRO A 25 5.99 7.45 43.62
CA PRO A 25 4.67 7.61 43.06
C PRO A 25 4.08 6.21 42.93
N SER A 26 2.96 5.98 43.59
CA SER A 26 2.17 4.75 43.49
C SER A 26 1.98 4.41 42.00
N ASP A 27 2.51 3.26 41.57
CA ASP A 27 2.14 2.63 40.30
C ASP A 27 0.61 2.50 40.30
N VAL A 28 -0.06 3.39 39.58
CA VAL A 28 -1.49 3.27 39.32
C VAL A 28 -1.64 1.98 38.53
N ALA A 29 -2.24 0.96 39.16
CA ALA A 29 -2.47 -0.32 38.52
C ALA A 29 -3.31 -0.09 37.25
N VAL A 30 -2.66 -0.17 36.08
CA VAL A 30 -3.33 -0.03 34.79
C VAL A 30 -4.21 -1.26 34.60
N ASP A 31 -5.53 -1.09 34.54
CA ASP A 31 -6.46 -2.20 34.29
C ASP A 31 -6.23 -2.75 32.89
N ALA A 32 -5.60 -3.92 32.78
CA ALA A 32 -5.28 -4.51 31.49
C ALA A 32 -6.51 -4.74 30.58
N ASN A 33 -7.74 -4.75 31.10
CA ASN A 33 -8.95 -5.04 30.33
C ASN A 33 -9.85 -3.82 30.06
N GLU A 34 -9.51 -2.64 30.57
CA GLU A 34 -10.26 -1.43 30.26
C GLU A 34 -10.11 -1.09 28.77
N VAL A 35 -11.26 -0.78 28.16
CA VAL A 35 -11.37 -0.48 26.73
C VAL A 35 -11.06 1.01 26.54
N PRO A 36 -9.98 1.37 25.83
CA PRO A 36 -9.68 2.77 25.59
C PRO A 36 -10.70 3.40 24.64
N SER A 37 -10.93 4.70 24.79
CA SER A 37 -11.72 5.46 23.83
C SER A 37 -10.95 5.61 22.51
N PHE A 38 -11.67 5.85 21.42
CA PHE A 38 -10.99 6.17 20.16
C PHE A 38 -10.23 7.51 20.23
N GLY A 39 -10.65 8.43 21.10
CA GLY A 39 -9.92 9.66 21.39
C GLY A 39 -8.50 9.39 21.91
N ASP A 40 -8.35 8.41 22.80
CA ASP A 40 -7.04 8.00 23.33
C ASP A 40 -6.13 7.45 22.23
N ILE A 41 -6.70 6.68 21.30
CA ILE A 41 -5.99 6.16 20.12
C ILE A 41 -5.54 7.31 19.23
N LEU A 42 -6.43 8.26 18.97
CA LEU A 42 -6.16 9.40 18.12
C LEU A 42 -5.09 10.32 18.73
N GLN A 43 -5.09 10.50 20.05
CA GLN A 43 -4.04 11.23 20.76
C GLN A 43 -2.68 10.55 20.60
N CYS A 44 -2.62 9.21 20.66
CA CYS A 44 -1.39 8.46 20.43
C CYS A 44 -0.86 8.55 18.97
N SER A 45 -1.67 9.05 18.03
CA SER A 45 -1.28 9.31 16.64
C SER A 45 -0.71 10.71 16.40
N GLU A 46 -0.73 11.60 17.41
CA GLU A 46 -0.29 12.99 17.25
C GLU A 46 1.23 13.11 17.10
N ASP A 47 1.97 12.28 17.82
CA ASP A 47 3.43 12.26 17.80
C ASP A 47 3.98 10.92 17.34
N TYR A 48 5.10 10.98 16.62
CA TYR A 48 5.78 9.78 16.15
C TYR A 48 6.27 8.95 17.34
N SER A 49 5.77 7.71 17.44
CA SER A 49 5.91 6.85 18.62
C SER A 49 6.33 5.43 18.24
N SER A 50 6.55 4.57 19.22
CA SER A 50 6.85 3.15 19.01
C SER A 50 5.77 2.42 18.19
N ALA A 51 4.51 2.83 18.31
CA ALA A 51 3.42 2.31 17.48
C ALA A 51 3.59 2.68 16.00
N HIS A 52 4.04 3.91 15.70
CA HIS A 52 4.37 4.33 14.34
C HIS A 52 5.55 3.54 13.77
N GLN A 53 6.62 3.36 14.56
CA GLN A 53 7.79 2.58 14.15
C GLN A 53 7.43 1.11 13.86
N SER A 54 6.59 0.52 14.70
CA SER A 54 6.11 -0.86 14.51
C SER A 54 5.28 -1.00 13.24
N LEU A 55 4.38 -0.05 12.98
CA LEU A 55 3.61 0.00 11.74
C LEU A 55 4.50 0.21 10.51
N ALA A 56 5.46 1.14 10.56
CA ALA A 56 6.39 1.39 9.47
C ALA A 56 7.22 0.14 9.14
N THR A 57 7.74 -0.54 10.16
CA THR A 57 8.50 -1.79 10.01
C THR A 57 7.63 -2.88 9.38
N PHE A 58 6.36 -2.98 9.82
CA PHE A 58 5.42 -3.92 9.24
C PHE A 58 5.10 -3.60 7.78
N MET A 59 4.95 -2.33 7.43
CA MET A 59 4.76 -1.87 6.04
C MET A 59 5.99 -2.15 5.17
N VAL A 60 7.21 -1.97 5.67
CA VAL A 60 8.44 -2.30 4.92
C VAL A 60 8.52 -3.79 4.61
N ASN A 61 8.12 -4.64 5.56
CA ASN A 61 8.17 -6.09 5.37
C ASN A 61 7.03 -6.62 4.46
N LYS A 62 5.84 -6.02 4.51
CA LYS A 62 4.67 -6.48 3.74
C LYS A 62 4.48 -5.76 2.40
N GLY A 63 4.85 -4.49 2.31
CA GLY A 63 4.68 -3.62 1.14
C GLY A 63 3.25 -3.15 0.87
N VAL A 64 2.25 -3.95 1.21
CA VAL A 64 0.82 -3.65 0.99
C VAL A 64 -0.04 -4.19 2.12
N LEU A 65 -1.06 -3.43 2.50
CA LEU A 65 -2.11 -3.82 3.44
C LEU A 65 -3.46 -3.29 2.95
N THR A 66 -4.55 -3.95 3.33
CA THR A 66 -5.86 -3.28 3.28
C THR A 66 -5.86 -2.09 4.24
N LYS A 67 -6.66 -1.05 3.95
CA LYS A 67 -6.85 0.10 4.84
C LYS A 67 -7.25 -0.34 6.25
N LYS A 68 -8.09 -1.38 6.34
CA LYS A 68 -8.49 -2.03 7.59
C LYS A 68 -7.32 -2.62 8.36
N GLU A 69 -6.48 -3.42 7.72
CA GLU A 69 -5.30 -3.99 8.35
C GLU A 69 -4.31 -2.90 8.78
N PHE A 70 -4.15 -1.86 7.97
CA PHE A 70 -3.25 -0.74 8.25
C PHE A 70 -3.62 -0.02 9.56
N TYR A 71 -4.85 0.46 9.72
CA TYR A 71 -5.25 1.12 10.96
C TYR A 71 -5.35 0.14 12.13
N LEU A 72 -5.80 -1.11 11.92
CA LEU A 72 -5.86 -2.10 13.01
C LEU A 72 -4.48 -2.47 13.53
N CYS A 73 -3.47 -2.51 12.65
CA CYS A 73 -2.08 -2.70 13.06
C CYS A 73 -1.64 -1.56 13.99
N PHE A 74 -1.91 -0.31 13.63
CA PHE A 74 -1.62 0.83 14.51
C PHE A 74 -2.34 0.74 15.86
N ILE A 75 -3.66 0.53 15.84
CA ILE A 75 -4.49 0.49 17.05
C ILE A 75 -4.01 -0.61 17.99
N ARG A 76 -3.72 -1.81 17.48
CA ARG A 76 -3.18 -2.91 18.29
C ARG A 76 -1.84 -2.55 18.94
N ASN A 77 -0.96 -1.87 18.21
CA ASN A 77 0.32 -1.42 18.75
C ASN A 77 0.12 -0.35 19.83
N VAL A 78 -0.78 0.62 19.63
CA VAL A 78 -1.11 1.62 20.66
C VAL A 78 -1.66 0.96 21.92
N VAL A 79 -2.65 0.07 21.77
CA VAL A 79 -3.28 -0.64 22.90
C VAL A 79 -2.26 -1.44 23.69
N SER A 80 -1.37 -2.16 23.00
CA SER A 80 -0.41 -3.07 23.65
C SER A 80 0.82 -2.35 24.20
N ILE A 81 1.38 -1.42 23.42
CA ILE A 81 2.69 -0.80 23.71
C ILE A 81 2.51 0.49 24.52
N ASN A 82 1.63 1.39 24.06
CA ASN A 82 1.47 2.72 24.66
C ASN A 82 0.56 2.67 25.88
N LEU A 83 -0.59 1.99 25.76
CA LEU A 83 -1.61 1.94 26.80
C LEU A 83 -1.49 0.71 27.72
N LYS A 84 -0.62 -0.24 27.39
CA LYS A 84 -0.35 -1.48 28.15
C LYS A 84 -1.63 -2.28 28.49
N ARG A 85 -2.59 -2.31 27.56
CA ARG A 85 -3.86 -3.05 27.67
C ARG A 85 -3.80 -4.35 26.86
N ASN A 86 -4.76 -5.25 27.13
CA ASN A 86 -4.93 -6.50 26.43
C ASN A 86 -5.36 -6.27 24.97
N PRO A 87 -4.67 -6.81 23.95
CA PRO A 87 -5.04 -6.67 22.54
C PRO A 87 -6.48 -7.10 22.19
N GLY A 88 -7.09 -7.98 23.00
CA GLY A 88 -8.47 -8.43 22.82
C GLY A 88 -9.51 -7.30 22.93
N VAL A 89 -9.18 -6.19 23.60
CA VAL A 89 -10.09 -5.04 23.75
C VAL A 89 -10.27 -4.24 22.47
N VAL A 90 -9.38 -4.38 21.48
CA VAL A 90 -9.43 -3.63 20.20
C VAL A 90 -10.77 -3.82 19.48
N SER A 91 -11.35 -5.02 19.56
CA SER A 91 -12.65 -5.35 18.95
C SER A 91 -13.84 -4.61 19.58
N LYS A 92 -13.65 -4.03 20.77
CA LYS A 92 -14.68 -3.34 21.56
C LYS A 92 -14.58 -1.81 21.45
N ILE A 93 -13.56 -1.28 20.78
CA ILE A 93 -13.38 0.16 20.59
C ILE A 93 -14.43 0.65 19.60
N ALA A 94 -15.31 1.54 20.06
CA ALA A 94 -16.31 2.19 19.21
C ALA A 94 -15.67 3.36 18.43
N CYS A 95 -15.88 3.39 17.12
CA CYS A 95 -15.44 4.47 16.23
C CYS A 95 -16.32 4.54 14.98
N SER A 96 -16.42 5.72 14.38
CA SER A 96 -17.07 5.94 13.09
C SER A 96 -16.11 5.65 11.92
N VAL A 97 -16.62 5.70 10.68
CA VAL A 97 -15.76 5.57 9.49
C VAL A 97 -14.90 6.83 9.33
N GLU A 98 -15.46 7.98 9.64
CA GLU A 98 -14.81 9.30 9.60
C GLU A 98 -13.63 9.37 10.59
N ASP A 99 -13.80 8.77 11.77
CA ASP A 99 -12.75 8.64 12.78
C ASP A 99 -11.55 7.83 12.25
N LEU A 100 -11.83 6.72 11.57
CA LEU A 100 -10.81 5.86 10.98
C LEU A 100 -10.09 6.56 9.81
N ASP A 101 -10.83 7.31 8.99
CA ASP A 101 -10.27 8.11 7.91
C ASP A 101 -9.36 9.22 8.44
N ALA A 102 -9.79 9.92 9.49
CA ALA A 102 -8.99 10.92 10.17
C ALA A 102 -7.70 10.31 10.76
N LEU A 103 -7.79 9.12 11.37
CA LEU A 103 -6.62 8.39 11.86
C LEU A 103 -5.65 8.05 10.72
N VAL A 104 -6.14 7.49 9.61
CA VAL A 104 -5.29 7.15 8.45
C VAL A 104 -4.60 8.40 7.90
N SER A 105 -5.32 9.51 7.74
CA SER A 105 -4.72 10.79 7.31
C SER A 105 -3.65 11.28 8.27
N LYS A 106 -3.88 11.20 9.59
CA LYS A 106 -2.86 11.54 10.60
C LYS A 106 -1.63 10.64 10.47
N LEU A 107 -1.81 9.32 10.35
CA LEU A 107 -0.70 8.38 10.19
C LEU A 107 0.13 8.68 8.95
N PHE A 108 -0.49 9.00 7.81
CA PHE A 108 0.22 9.42 6.59
C PHE A 108 1.08 10.66 6.86
N SER A 109 0.53 11.67 7.54
CA SER A 109 1.24 12.91 7.86
C SER A 109 2.47 12.71 8.74
N LYS A 110 2.49 11.65 9.56
CA LYS A 110 3.58 11.35 10.50
C LYS A 110 4.59 10.35 9.95
N LEU A 111 4.13 9.37 9.18
CA LEU A 111 4.96 8.31 8.61
C LEU A 111 5.69 8.76 7.35
N ASN A 112 5.00 9.43 6.43
CA ASN A 112 5.60 9.78 5.13
C ASN A 112 6.87 10.63 5.27
N PRO A 113 6.95 11.69 6.11
CA PRO A 113 8.20 12.44 6.25
C PRO A 113 9.40 11.58 6.65
N ARG A 114 9.18 10.53 7.47
CA ARG A 114 10.24 9.60 7.90
C ARG A 114 10.58 8.56 6.84
N LEU A 115 9.57 8.08 6.12
CA LEU A 115 9.77 7.14 5.03
C LEU A 115 10.47 7.81 3.84
N SER A 116 10.19 9.08 3.59
CA SER A 116 10.84 9.88 2.54
C SER A 116 12.35 10.03 2.79
N GLU A 117 12.81 10.08 4.04
CA GLU A 117 14.24 10.03 4.39
C GLU A 117 14.93 8.74 3.89
N LEU A 118 14.15 7.69 3.62
CA LEU A 118 14.59 6.38 3.12
C LEU A 118 14.24 6.17 1.63
N GLY A 119 13.75 7.19 0.93
CA GLY A 119 13.29 7.04 -0.44
C GLY A 119 12.05 6.16 -0.55
N LEU A 120 11.12 6.23 0.41
CA LEU A 120 9.87 5.45 0.45
C LEU A 120 8.67 6.35 0.79
N ARG A 121 7.47 5.96 0.36
CA ARG A 121 6.22 6.69 0.69
C ARG A 121 5.02 5.76 0.78
N LEU A 122 4.12 6.08 1.70
CA LEU A 122 2.79 5.48 1.73
C LEU A 122 1.86 6.22 0.76
N THR A 123 1.17 5.45 -0.06
CA THR A 123 0.06 5.92 -0.88
C THR A 123 -1.16 5.03 -0.66
N SER A 124 -2.34 5.62 -0.86
CA SER A 124 -3.59 4.86 -0.89
C SER A 124 -4.01 4.62 -2.33
N LEU A 125 -4.59 3.46 -2.60
CA LEU A 125 -5.29 3.14 -3.83
C LEU A 125 -6.42 2.15 -3.54
N ALA A 126 -7.29 1.92 -4.51
CA ALA A 126 -8.24 0.82 -4.45
C ALA A 126 -7.82 -0.27 -5.44
N ASP A 127 -7.96 -1.53 -5.01
CA ASP A 127 -7.80 -2.66 -5.92
C ASP A 127 -8.82 -2.55 -7.07
N GLU A 128 -8.37 -2.70 -8.32
CA GLU A 128 -9.21 -2.43 -9.49
C GLU A 128 -10.37 -3.42 -9.62
N GLU A 129 -10.18 -4.66 -9.16
CA GLU A 129 -11.17 -5.74 -9.22
C GLU A 129 -12.16 -5.67 -8.05
N SER A 130 -11.65 -5.73 -6.82
CA SER A 130 -12.49 -5.81 -5.61
C SER A 130 -12.96 -4.44 -5.12
N GLY A 131 -12.31 -3.35 -5.51
CA GLY A 131 -12.57 -1.99 -5.01
C GLY A 131 -12.15 -1.78 -3.56
N ARG A 132 -11.44 -2.73 -2.95
CA ARG A 132 -10.97 -2.62 -1.56
C ARG A 132 -9.87 -1.56 -1.46
N GLU A 133 -9.98 -0.69 -0.46
CA GLU A 133 -8.97 0.33 -0.20
C GLU A 133 -7.72 -0.31 0.41
N MET A 134 -6.58 0.02 -0.18
CA MET A 134 -5.26 -0.50 0.13
C MET A 134 -4.33 0.65 0.48
N VAL A 135 -3.44 0.41 1.44
CA VAL A 135 -2.29 1.26 1.74
C VAL A 135 -1.06 0.51 1.27
N VAL A 136 -0.28 1.15 0.39
CA VAL A 136 0.93 0.56 -0.20
C VAL A 136 2.13 1.45 0.07
N LEU A 137 3.25 0.79 0.30
CA LEU A 137 4.56 1.41 0.39
C LEU A 137 5.20 1.36 -1.00
N VAL A 138 5.50 2.53 -1.55
CA VAL A 138 6.15 2.70 -2.86
C VAL A 138 7.50 3.37 -2.68
N SER A 139 8.43 3.10 -3.60
CA SER A 139 9.71 3.79 -3.64
C SER A 139 9.56 5.25 -4.12
N GLU A 140 10.10 6.20 -3.35
CA GLU A 140 10.17 7.65 -3.69
C GLU A 140 11.39 8.03 -4.50
N ASP A 141 12.43 7.20 -4.57
CA ASP A 141 13.65 7.46 -5.36
C ASP A 141 13.26 7.69 -6.82
N VAL A 142 12.95 8.96 -7.07
CA VAL A 142 12.67 9.70 -8.29
C VAL A 142 11.95 8.88 -9.34
N PHE A 143 10.60 8.95 -9.37
CA PHE A 143 9.75 8.58 -10.53
C PHE A 143 10.46 7.57 -11.43
N PRO A 144 10.51 6.27 -11.11
CA PRO A 144 11.25 5.36 -11.97
C PRO A 144 10.53 5.43 -13.32
N LYS A 145 11.08 6.20 -14.26
CA LYS A 145 10.77 6.12 -15.69
C LYS A 145 11.33 4.81 -16.24
N ASP A 146 12.12 4.13 -15.41
CA ASP A 146 12.82 2.90 -15.67
C ASP A 146 12.68 1.97 -14.45
N ILE A 147 12.33 0.71 -14.75
CA ILE A 147 12.13 -0.40 -13.81
C ILE A 147 13.45 -0.81 -13.14
N SER A 148 14.58 -0.43 -13.75
CA SER A 148 15.95 -0.77 -13.30
C SER A 148 16.32 -0.25 -11.91
N CYS A 149 15.57 0.71 -11.35
CA CYS A 149 15.84 1.31 -10.05
C CYS A 149 15.04 0.69 -8.88
N ILE A 150 14.19 -0.31 -9.13
CA ILE A 150 13.37 -0.92 -8.07
C ILE A 150 14.27 -1.73 -7.13
N SER A 151 14.26 -1.35 -5.85
CA SER A 151 15.03 -2.04 -4.82
C SER A 151 14.50 -3.46 -4.54
N GLY A 152 15.39 -4.36 -4.12
CA GLY A 152 15.02 -5.74 -3.75
C GLY A 152 15.13 -6.78 -4.88
N PHE A 153 15.46 -6.35 -6.10
CA PHE A 153 15.66 -7.23 -7.25
C PHE A 153 17.04 -7.02 -7.90
N SER A 154 17.58 -8.06 -8.51
CA SER A 154 18.80 -8.02 -9.31
C SER A 154 18.54 -7.43 -10.69
N ALA A 155 19.59 -7.01 -11.39
CA ALA A 155 19.48 -6.45 -12.74
C ALA A 155 18.82 -7.43 -13.74
N ASP A 156 19.14 -8.73 -13.66
CA ASP A 156 18.54 -9.75 -14.53
C ASP A 156 17.05 -9.96 -14.21
N GLU A 157 16.68 -9.94 -12.91
CA GLU A 157 15.27 -10.02 -12.46
C GLU A 157 14.47 -8.80 -12.97
N LEU A 158 15.02 -7.59 -12.87
CA LEU A 158 14.35 -6.38 -13.35
C LEU A 158 14.25 -6.35 -14.88
N LEU A 159 15.26 -6.84 -15.58
CA LEU A 159 15.22 -7.00 -17.04
C LEU A 159 14.13 -7.99 -17.46
N LEU A 160 14.01 -9.11 -16.75
CA LEU A 160 12.95 -10.09 -16.98
C LEU A 160 11.56 -9.49 -16.69
N PHE A 161 11.40 -8.78 -15.59
CA PHE A 161 10.14 -8.12 -15.27
C PHE A 161 9.76 -7.05 -16.31
N ALA A 162 10.74 -6.31 -16.83
CA ALA A 162 10.53 -5.36 -17.92
C ALA A 162 10.03 -6.04 -19.20
N ARG A 163 10.40 -7.30 -19.46
CA ARG A 163 9.83 -8.10 -20.57
C ARG A 163 8.36 -8.48 -20.34
N TYR A 164 7.94 -8.61 -19.09
CA TYR A 164 6.55 -8.93 -18.75
C TYR A 164 5.60 -7.75 -18.93
N LEU A 165 6.08 -6.52 -18.73
CA LEU A 165 5.21 -5.34 -18.73
C LEU A 165 4.40 -5.12 -20.01
N PRO A 166 4.95 -5.21 -21.24
CA PRO A 166 4.14 -5.13 -22.45
C PRO A 166 3.00 -6.14 -22.45
N GLN A 167 3.30 -7.38 -22.04
CA GLN A 167 2.30 -8.45 -21.99
C GLN A 167 1.25 -8.19 -20.91
N PHE A 168 1.63 -7.64 -19.75
CA PHE A 168 0.66 -7.21 -18.74
C PHE A 168 -0.21 -6.07 -19.25
N VAL A 169 0.35 -5.07 -19.93
CA VAL A 169 -0.42 -3.93 -20.46
C VAL A 169 -1.43 -4.39 -21.51
N ASP A 170 -0.99 -5.22 -22.47
CA ASP A 170 -1.85 -5.76 -23.52
C ASP A 170 -2.89 -6.73 -22.95
N GLY A 171 -2.51 -7.49 -21.92
CA GLY A 171 -3.35 -8.45 -21.23
C GLY A 171 -4.22 -7.89 -20.11
N CYS A 172 -4.42 -6.57 -20.00
CA CYS A 172 -5.26 -5.96 -18.93
C CYS A 172 -4.79 -6.30 -17.50
N GLY A 173 -3.48 -6.29 -17.28
CA GLY A 173 -2.82 -6.58 -16.01
C GLY A 173 -2.63 -8.07 -15.73
N GLN A 174 -2.72 -8.94 -16.73
CA GLN A 174 -2.47 -10.37 -16.61
C GLN A 174 -1.68 -10.93 -17.81
N CYS A 175 -0.95 -12.02 -17.58
CA CYS A 175 -0.30 -12.80 -18.63
C CYS A 175 -0.17 -14.28 -18.24
N GLU A 176 0.06 -15.16 -19.21
CA GLU A 176 0.19 -16.60 -18.95
C GLU A 176 1.47 -16.93 -18.16
N SER A 177 1.34 -17.73 -17.10
CA SER A 177 2.47 -18.18 -16.26
C SER A 177 3.51 -18.93 -17.09
N SER A 178 3.07 -19.79 -18.01
CA SER A 178 3.95 -20.58 -18.88
C SER A 178 4.77 -19.71 -19.84
N TRP A 179 4.16 -18.65 -20.38
CA TRP A 179 4.84 -17.66 -21.20
C TRP A 179 5.88 -16.90 -20.37
N ALA A 180 5.49 -16.42 -19.19
CA ALA A 180 6.37 -15.64 -18.31
C ALA A 180 7.62 -16.45 -17.88
N LEU A 181 7.45 -17.73 -17.58
CA LEU A 181 8.56 -18.64 -17.27
C LEU A 181 9.52 -18.82 -18.44
N ASN A 182 8.98 -19.03 -19.65
CA ASN A 182 9.79 -19.25 -20.84
C ASN A 182 10.55 -18.00 -21.30
N GLU A 183 10.03 -16.81 -21.00
CA GLU A 183 10.69 -15.54 -21.36
C GLU A 183 12.07 -15.38 -20.72
N ALA A 184 12.28 -16.00 -19.55
CA ALA A 184 13.57 -16.01 -18.86
C ALA A 184 14.71 -16.65 -19.67
N THR A 185 14.36 -17.58 -20.56
CA THR A 185 15.33 -18.26 -21.46
C THR A 185 15.76 -17.40 -22.65
N LYS A 186 15.04 -16.30 -22.91
CA LYS A 186 15.28 -15.38 -24.04
C LYS A 186 16.08 -14.14 -23.64
N LEU A 187 16.47 -14.03 -22.37
CA LEU A 187 17.31 -12.94 -21.89
C LEU A 187 18.71 -12.99 -22.52
N PRO A 188 19.42 -11.85 -22.63
CA PRO A 188 20.82 -11.82 -23.09
C PRO A 188 21.71 -12.75 -22.26
N ASN A 189 21.44 -12.85 -20.96
CA ASN A 189 21.98 -13.86 -20.05
C ASN A 189 20.81 -14.78 -19.63
N PRO A 190 20.60 -15.92 -20.31
CA PRO A 190 19.46 -16.78 -20.03
C PRO A 190 19.43 -17.28 -18.58
N MET A 191 18.26 -17.15 -17.96
CA MET A 191 17.97 -17.74 -16.66
C MET A 191 17.44 -19.16 -16.84
N THR A 192 17.73 -20.05 -15.88
CA THR A 192 17.08 -21.37 -15.83
C THR A 192 15.61 -21.22 -15.44
N LEU A 193 14.75 -22.15 -15.86
CA LEU A 193 13.34 -22.15 -15.48
C LEU A 193 13.15 -22.18 -13.95
N ILE A 194 14.04 -22.86 -13.22
CA ILE A 194 14.03 -22.88 -11.75
C ILE A 194 14.28 -21.47 -11.18
N LYS A 195 15.23 -20.71 -11.74
CA LYS A 195 15.48 -19.33 -11.32
C LYS A 195 14.30 -18.41 -11.69
N ALA A 196 13.69 -18.63 -12.85
CA ALA A 196 12.50 -17.89 -13.28
C ALA A 196 11.31 -18.13 -12.32
N GLN A 197 11.03 -19.39 -11.97
CA GLN A 197 9.99 -19.72 -11.01
C GLN A 197 10.28 -19.09 -9.64
N SER A 198 11.53 -19.21 -9.16
CA SER A 198 11.93 -18.57 -7.89
C SER A 198 11.75 -17.05 -7.92
N PHE A 199 11.88 -16.42 -9.08
CA PHE A 199 11.62 -14.98 -9.24
C PHE A 199 10.12 -14.66 -9.21
N LEU A 200 9.28 -15.46 -9.88
CA LEU A 200 7.81 -15.32 -9.79
C LEU A 200 7.32 -15.51 -8.35
N ASP A 201 7.82 -16.53 -7.65
CA ASP A 201 7.50 -16.78 -6.23
C ASP A 201 7.90 -15.59 -5.36
N LYS A 202 9.06 -14.98 -5.64
CA LYS A 202 9.54 -13.79 -4.95
C LYS A 202 8.63 -12.58 -5.23
N LEU A 203 8.23 -12.33 -6.48
CA LEU A 203 7.27 -11.28 -6.83
C LEU A 203 5.95 -11.47 -6.10
N ALA A 204 5.44 -12.70 -6.05
CA ALA A 204 4.21 -13.02 -5.33
C ALA A 204 4.34 -12.78 -3.82
N SER A 205 5.46 -13.20 -3.22
CA SER A 205 5.73 -13.00 -1.80
C SER A 205 5.80 -11.52 -1.39
N PHE A 206 6.26 -10.67 -2.31
CA PHE A 206 6.31 -9.21 -2.12
C PHE A 206 5.01 -8.50 -2.55
N GLY A 207 3.99 -9.24 -2.98
CA GLY A 207 2.70 -8.67 -3.38
C GLY A 207 2.77 -7.86 -4.68
N TRP A 208 3.72 -8.16 -5.56
CA TRP A 208 3.80 -7.56 -6.90
C TRP A 208 2.87 -8.26 -7.89
N ILE A 209 2.74 -9.57 -7.74
CA ILE A 209 1.86 -10.39 -8.58
C ILE A 209 1.05 -11.37 -7.72
N SER A 210 -0.01 -11.90 -8.30
CA SER A 210 -0.69 -13.11 -7.84
C SER A 210 -0.76 -14.12 -8.98
N GLU A 211 -0.74 -15.40 -8.64
CA GLU A 211 -0.93 -16.48 -9.61
C GLU A 211 -2.30 -17.11 -9.40
N LYS A 212 -3.10 -17.19 -10.46
CA LYS A 212 -4.42 -17.81 -10.45
C LYS A 212 -4.80 -18.25 -11.87
N ASP A 213 -5.26 -19.50 -11.99
CA ASP A 213 -5.74 -20.10 -13.24
C ASP A 213 -4.71 -20.03 -14.38
N ASP A 214 -3.48 -20.49 -14.13
CA ASP A 214 -2.34 -20.48 -15.08
C ASP A 214 -1.94 -19.08 -15.61
N THR A 215 -2.42 -18.03 -14.96
CA THR A 215 -2.07 -16.65 -15.25
C THR A 215 -1.46 -15.99 -14.02
N ILE A 216 -0.46 -15.14 -14.27
CA ILE A 216 0.03 -14.19 -13.29
C ILE A 216 -0.67 -12.85 -13.52
N ARG A 217 -1.00 -12.16 -12.44
CA ARG A 217 -1.70 -10.86 -12.46
C ARG A 217 -0.92 -9.84 -11.66
N LEU A 218 -0.86 -8.60 -12.14
CA LEU A 218 -0.32 -7.48 -11.36
C LEU A 218 -1.22 -7.21 -10.15
N GLU A 219 -0.59 -7.06 -9.00
CA GLU A 219 -1.27 -6.71 -7.73
C GLU A 219 -1.22 -5.19 -7.48
N PRO A 220 -2.07 -4.67 -6.56
CA PRO A 220 -2.17 -3.24 -6.29
C PRO A 220 -0.83 -2.56 -5.96
N ARG A 221 0.09 -3.24 -5.28
CA ARG A 221 1.43 -2.71 -4.99
C ARG A 221 2.20 -2.41 -6.27
N ALA A 222 2.28 -3.38 -7.19
CA ALA A 222 2.99 -3.21 -8.45
C ALA A 222 2.35 -2.11 -9.30
N ILE A 223 1.01 -2.05 -9.37
CA ILE A 223 0.31 -1.00 -10.11
C ILE A 223 0.65 0.39 -9.56
N ALA A 224 0.66 0.55 -8.22
CA ALA A 224 0.99 1.81 -7.58
C ALA A 224 2.46 2.22 -7.79
N GLU A 225 3.38 1.26 -7.72
CA GLU A 225 4.82 1.51 -7.87
C GLU A 225 5.21 1.79 -9.33
N LEU A 226 4.53 1.14 -10.27
CA LEU A 226 4.76 1.27 -11.71
C LEU A 226 3.88 2.34 -12.38
N GLU A 227 2.99 3.01 -11.65
CA GLU A 227 2.07 4.03 -12.18
C GLU A 227 2.78 5.05 -13.12
N PRO A 228 3.98 5.58 -12.79
CA PRO A 228 4.72 6.45 -13.70
C PRO A 228 5.13 5.77 -15.02
N VAL A 229 5.64 4.54 -14.97
CA VAL A 229 6.08 3.79 -16.16
C VAL A 229 4.87 3.42 -17.03
N LEU A 230 3.80 2.92 -16.41
CA LEU A 230 2.59 2.48 -17.09
C LEU A 230 1.94 3.63 -17.87
N THR A 231 1.90 4.82 -17.28
CA THR A 231 1.30 6.00 -17.91
C THR A 231 2.23 6.63 -18.95
N THR A 232 3.53 6.79 -18.66
CA THR A 232 4.46 7.52 -19.53
C THR A 232 5.06 6.68 -20.65
N SER A 233 5.45 5.44 -20.38
CA SER A 233 6.13 4.56 -21.35
C SER A 233 5.16 3.67 -22.11
N TYR A 234 4.07 3.25 -21.47
CA TYR A 234 3.09 2.32 -22.05
C TYR A 234 1.75 2.99 -22.42
N GLY A 235 1.57 4.28 -22.14
CA GLY A 235 0.36 5.01 -22.52
C GLY A 235 -0.92 4.51 -21.85
N CYS A 236 -0.82 3.87 -20.68
CA CYS A 236 -2.00 3.47 -19.92
C CYS A 236 -2.80 4.72 -19.52
N SER A 237 -4.12 4.67 -19.73
CA SER A 237 -5.01 5.77 -19.38
C SER A 237 -5.15 5.91 -17.87
N THR A 238 -5.48 7.11 -17.40
CA THR A 238 -5.85 7.36 -16.01
C THR A 238 -7.36 7.45 -15.87
N CYS A 239 -7.85 6.97 -14.74
CA CYS A 239 -9.25 7.08 -14.36
C CYS A 239 -9.59 8.54 -14.16
N ILE A 240 -10.62 9.04 -14.84
CA ILE A 240 -10.99 10.46 -14.77
C ILE A 240 -11.47 10.90 -13.36
N LEU A 241 -11.93 9.96 -12.53
CA LEU A 241 -12.45 10.27 -11.19
C LEU A 241 -11.35 10.29 -10.12
N CYS A 242 -10.48 9.28 -10.07
CA CYS A 242 -9.43 9.18 -9.03
C CYS A 242 -8.04 9.57 -9.53
N GLN A 243 -7.88 9.84 -10.83
CA GLN A 243 -6.61 10.17 -11.50
C GLN A 243 -5.53 9.09 -11.40
N LYS A 244 -5.89 7.87 -11.00
CA LYS A 244 -5.00 6.70 -10.96
C LYS A 244 -4.99 5.95 -12.28
N VAL A 245 -3.85 5.35 -12.63
CA VAL A 245 -3.73 4.49 -13.82
C VAL A 245 -4.81 3.40 -13.85
N VAL A 246 -5.33 3.10 -15.04
CA VAL A 246 -6.27 2.00 -15.31
C VAL A 246 -5.50 0.89 -16.02
N VAL A 247 -5.28 -0.23 -15.33
CA VAL A 247 -4.57 -1.38 -15.88
C VAL A 247 -5.56 -2.44 -16.38
N ARG A 248 -6.62 -2.71 -15.61
CA ARG A 248 -7.66 -3.70 -15.94
C ARG A 248 -8.77 -3.08 -16.79
N LYS A 249 -8.46 -2.86 -18.08
CA LYS A 249 -9.38 -2.25 -19.04
C LYS A 249 -10.62 -3.11 -19.29
N ASP A 250 -10.47 -4.42 -19.17
CA ASP A 250 -11.54 -5.41 -19.35
C ASP A 250 -12.70 -5.21 -18.37
N ILE A 251 -12.46 -4.76 -17.15
CA ILE A 251 -13.50 -4.48 -16.14
C ILE A 251 -13.78 -2.99 -15.94
N ALA A 252 -13.05 -2.10 -16.63
CA ALA A 252 -13.22 -0.67 -16.53
C ALA A 252 -14.46 -0.21 -17.34
N VAL A 253 -15.04 0.91 -16.92
CA VAL A 253 -16.09 1.58 -17.69
C VAL A 253 -15.41 2.50 -18.69
N ILE A 254 -15.60 2.22 -19.97
CA ILE A 254 -15.01 2.98 -21.06
C ILE A 254 -16.13 3.70 -21.80
N CYS A 255 -15.95 4.99 -22.04
CA CYS A 255 -16.91 5.77 -22.82
C CYS A 255 -16.63 5.63 -24.32
N ASP A 256 -17.50 4.99 -25.11
CA ASP A 256 -17.24 4.86 -26.56
C ASP A 256 -17.29 6.20 -27.33
N SER A 257 -17.69 7.31 -26.68
CA SER A 257 -17.73 8.63 -27.33
C SER A 257 -16.48 9.47 -27.11
N CYS A 258 -15.79 9.34 -25.98
CA CYS A 258 -14.60 10.14 -25.67
C CYS A 258 -13.44 9.35 -25.07
N ASP A 259 -13.58 8.02 -25.04
CA ASP A 259 -12.57 7.05 -24.60
C ASP A 259 -12.04 7.30 -23.17
N VAL A 260 -12.81 8.00 -22.33
CA VAL A 260 -12.46 8.13 -20.92
C VAL A 260 -12.67 6.80 -20.23
N GLN A 261 -11.73 6.46 -19.36
CA GLN A 261 -11.76 5.24 -18.59
C GLN A 261 -12.08 5.57 -17.13
N ILE A 262 -12.90 4.75 -16.51
CA ILE A 262 -13.30 4.86 -15.12
C ILE A 262 -13.18 3.48 -14.48
N HIS A 263 -12.42 3.35 -13.39
CA HIS A 263 -12.39 2.08 -12.66
C HIS A 263 -13.80 1.67 -12.21
N ARG A 264 -14.10 0.37 -12.22
CA ARG A 264 -15.40 -0.17 -11.80
C ARG A 264 -15.85 0.35 -10.44
N HIS A 265 -14.95 0.36 -9.46
CA HIS A 265 -15.24 0.84 -8.11
C HIS A 265 -15.48 2.36 -8.06
N CYS A 266 -14.77 3.14 -8.88
CA CYS A 266 -14.98 4.58 -9.00
C CYS A 266 -16.35 4.88 -9.63
N TRP A 267 -16.73 4.13 -10.67
CA TRP A 267 -18.06 4.23 -11.26
C TRP A 267 -19.16 3.91 -10.26
N LYS A 268 -19.04 2.80 -9.51
CA LYS A 268 -20.04 2.42 -8.48
C LYS A 268 -20.23 3.54 -7.45
N LYS A 269 -19.14 4.13 -6.96
CA LYS A 269 -19.18 5.27 -6.01
C LYS A 269 -19.85 6.50 -6.64
N TYR A 270 -19.47 6.86 -7.87
CA TYR A 270 -20.04 8.00 -8.59
C TYR A 270 -21.53 7.80 -8.88
N ALA A 271 -21.91 6.63 -9.36
CA ALA A 271 -23.29 6.29 -9.67
C ALA A 271 -24.19 6.26 -8.44
N ALA A 272 -23.69 5.80 -7.30
CA ALA A 272 -24.43 5.78 -6.04
C ALA A 272 -24.80 7.18 -5.53
N SER A 273 -24.03 8.22 -5.89
CA SER A 273 -24.33 9.61 -5.53
C SER A 273 -25.41 10.27 -6.39
N SER A 274 -25.80 9.66 -7.51
CA SER A 274 -26.87 10.17 -8.37
C SER A 274 -28.23 9.58 -7.99
N GLU A 275 -29.29 10.38 -8.02
CA GLU A 275 -30.67 9.89 -7.86
C GLU A 275 -31.22 9.28 -9.15
N THR A 276 -30.72 9.72 -10.32
CA THR A 276 -31.20 9.28 -11.63
C THR A 276 -30.58 7.96 -12.08
N ASN A 277 -31.26 7.20 -12.94
CA ASN A 277 -30.71 5.98 -13.52
C ASN A 277 -29.73 6.26 -14.68
N GLU A 278 -29.89 7.41 -15.32
CA GLU A 278 -29.01 7.88 -16.39
C GLU A 278 -28.00 8.87 -15.81
N ILE A 279 -26.72 8.57 -15.99
CA ILE A 279 -25.60 9.37 -15.48
C ILE A 279 -24.78 9.85 -16.66
N SER A 280 -24.56 11.16 -16.75
CA SER A 280 -23.72 11.73 -17.78
C SER A 280 -22.26 11.33 -17.58
N CYS A 281 -21.58 11.00 -18.68
CA CYS A 281 -20.15 10.77 -18.70
C CYS A 281 -19.39 11.99 -18.15
N PRO A 282 -18.53 11.83 -17.13
CA PRO A 282 -17.80 12.96 -16.55
C PRO A 282 -16.86 13.64 -17.55
N GLY A 283 -16.35 12.91 -18.55
CA GLY A 283 -15.54 13.44 -19.66
C GLY A 283 -14.28 14.20 -19.22
N ARG A 284 -13.51 14.76 -20.17
CA ARG A 284 -12.30 15.57 -19.88
C ARG A 284 -12.57 17.08 -19.81
N GLY A 285 -13.84 17.52 -19.77
CA GLY A 285 -14.25 18.93 -19.81
C GLY A 285 -15.48 19.22 -18.94
N SER A 286 -15.82 20.50 -18.76
CA SER A 286 -16.83 20.96 -17.79
C SER A 286 -18.25 20.42 -17.99
N ASN A 287 -18.57 19.89 -19.18
CA ASN A 287 -19.91 19.38 -19.53
C ASN A 287 -19.91 17.89 -19.88
N GLY A 288 -18.83 17.16 -19.62
CA GLY A 288 -18.70 15.77 -20.08
C GLY A 288 -18.71 15.67 -21.61
N CYS A 289 -18.82 14.46 -22.16
CA CYS A 289 -19.01 14.26 -23.60
C CYS A 289 -20.49 14.18 -24.01
N GLY A 290 -21.42 14.44 -23.07
CA GLY A 290 -22.87 14.34 -23.30
C GLY A 290 -23.42 12.92 -23.41
N ARG A 291 -22.58 11.89 -23.39
CA ARG A 291 -23.03 10.49 -23.38
C ARG A 291 -23.61 10.12 -22.02
N MET A 292 -24.75 9.44 -22.03
CA MET A 292 -25.38 8.90 -20.84
C MET A 292 -24.99 7.43 -20.66
N PHE A 293 -24.79 7.03 -19.41
CA PHE A 293 -24.64 5.65 -18.99
C PHE A 293 -25.81 5.27 -18.08
N SER A 294 -26.36 4.07 -18.25
CA SER A 294 -27.27 3.50 -17.25
C SER A 294 -26.46 3.02 -16.04
N LYS A 295 -27.03 3.11 -14.83
CA LYS A 295 -26.45 2.48 -13.63
C LYS A 295 -26.24 0.97 -13.81
N SER A 296 -27.09 0.31 -14.59
CA SER A 296 -27.04 -1.13 -14.88
C SER A 296 -25.93 -1.54 -15.85
N ASP A 297 -25.46 -0.65 -16.73
CA ASP A 297 -24.53 -0.98 -17.82
C ASP A 297 -23.16 -1.50 -17.34
N VAL A 298 -22.85 -1.30 -16.06
CA VAL A 298 -21.59 -1.71 -15.43
C VAL A 298 -21.81 -2.85 -14.41
N ALA A 299 -23.06 -3.07 -14.01
CA ALA A 299 -23.42 -4.12 -13.06
C ALA A 299 -23.53 -5.49 -13.75
N GLU A 300 -24.04 -5.55 -14.99
CA GLU A 300 -24.35 -6.80 -15.68
C GLU A 300 -23.23 -7.31 -16.61
N THR A 301 -22.36 -6.43 -17.11
CA THR A 301 -21.30 -6.80 -18.05
C THR A 301 -20.13 -7.57 -17.40
N PHE A 302 -20.06 -7.60 -16.06
CA PHE A 302 -18.90 -8.12 -15.31
C PHE A 302 -19.29 -8.87 -14.02
N ALA A 303 -20.40 -9.63 -14.08
CA ALA A 303 -20.81 -10.58 -13.03
C ALA A 303 -20.20 -11.97 -13.28
#